data_AF-A0A2E0TB01-F1
#
_entry.id   AF-A0A2E0TB01-F1
#
_cell.length_a   1.000
_cell.length_b   1.000
_cell.length_c   1.000
_cell.angle_alpha   90.00
_cell.angle_beta   90.00
_cell.angle_gamma   90.00
#
_symmetry.space_group_name_H-M   'P 1'
#
loop_
_entity.id
_entity.type
_entity.pdbx_description
1 polymer ?
#
loop_
_entity_poly.entity_id
_entity_poly.type
_entity_poly.pdbx_seq_one_letter_code
_entity_poly.pdbx_strand_id
1 'polypeptide(L)'
;MRYVGNERRIHKVYVTRNTEYHVRRGTCVAVRCRRSGDWIRGHLALRSTISGGLRFHESGGVQPNEGNPRIGESLFFCAAGRDLVTSPVVSIERPPREVVTAYPH
;
A
#
# COMPACT_ATOMS: atom_id res chain seq x y z
N MET A 1 -1.52 -18.43 -22.11
CA MET A 1 -1.16 -17.11 -22.69
C MET A 1 -1.01 -16.09 -21.55
N ARG A 2 0.21 -15.63 -21.25
CA ARG A 2 0.40 -14.49 -20.33
C ARG A 2 0.34 -13.22 -21.18
N TYR A 3 -0.70 -12.42 -21.02
CA TYR A 3 -0.83 -11.14 -21.69
C TYR A 3 0.29 -10.20 -21.19
N VAL A 4 1.25 -9.86 -22.07
CA VAL A 4 2.33 -8.90 -21.80
C VAL A 4 1.84 -7.49 -22.15
N GLY A 5 0.80 -7.04 -21.46
CA GLY A 5 0.33 -5.67 -21.52
C GLY A 5 0.83 -4.90 -20.29
N ASN A 6 1.16 -3.61 -20.46
CA ASN A 6 1.52 -2.76 -19.33
C ASN A 6 0.39 -2.79 -18.28
N GLU A 7 0.72 -2.91 -16.99
CA GLU A 7 -0.28 -2.95 -15.92
C GLU A 7 -1.08 -1.63 -15.89
N ARG A 8 -2.29 -1.65 -16.44
CA ARG A 8 -3.19 -0.47 -16.52
C ARG A 8 -4.04 -0.27 -15.24
N ARG A 9 -3.87 -1.13 -14.23
CA ARG A 9 -4.69 -1.08 -13.00
C ARG A 9 -4.33 0.16 -12.18
N ILE A 10 -5.28 1.08 -12.14
CA ILE A 10 -5.15 2.30 -11.33
C ILE A 10 -5.29 2.00 -9.83
N HIS A 11 -6.02 0.96 -9.44
CA HIS A 11 -6.29 0.62 -8.05
C HIS A 11 -5.53 -0.65 -7.63
N LYS A 12 -4.84 -0.58 -6.49
CA LYS A 12 -4.19 -1.71 -5.81
C LYS A 12 -4.49 -1.64 -4.32
N VAL A 13 -4.60 -2.79 -3.67
CA VAL A 13 -4.66 -2.89 -2.21
C VAL A 13 -3.39 -3.57 -1.75
N TYR A 14 -2.59 -2.88 -0.95
CA TYR A 14 -1.45 -3.47 -0.27
C TYR A 14 -1.90 -3.89 1.12
N VAL A 15 -1.90 -5.20 1.34
CA VAL A 15 -2.36 -5.79 2.58
C VAL A 15 -1.14 -6.05 3.45
N THR A 16 -1.16 -5.53 4.66
CA THR A 16 -0.17 -5.83 5.71
C THR A 16 -0.81 -6.72 6.78
N ARG A 17 -0.10 -6.99 7.88
CA ARG A 17 -0.60 -7.85 8.96
C ARG A 17 -1.98 -7.40 9.46
N ASN A 18 -2.16 -6.12 9.75
CA ASN A 18 -3.39 -5.60 10.37
C ASN A 18 -4.11 -4.55 9.52
N THR A 19 -3.52 -4.08 8.42
CA THR A 19 -4.00 -2.90 7.71
C THR A 19 -4.00 -3.12 6.20
N GLU A 20 -5.07 -2.71 5.55
CA GLU A 20 -5.17 -2.59 4.09
C GLU A 20 -4.91 -1.14 3.68
N TYR A 21 -4.00 -0.96 2.74
CA TYR A 21 -3.70 0.32 2.13
C TYR A 21 -4.24 0.32 0.71
N HIS A 22 -5.32 1.07 0.49
CA HIS A 22 -5.92 1.21 -0.82
C HIS A 22 -5.25 2.35 -1.56
N VAL A 23 -4.73 2.04 -2.73
CA VAL A 23 -3.87 2.93 -3.51
C VAL A 23 -4.49 3.14 -4.88
N ARG A 24 -4.56 4.41 -5.30
CA ARG A 24 -4.97 4.83 -6.62
C ARG A 24 -3.83 5.60 -7.28
N ARG A 25 -3.29 5.06 -8.38
CA ARG A 25 -2.15 5.63 -9.12
C ARG A 25 -0.95 6.00 -8.22
N GLY A 26 -0.63 5.14 -7.26
CA GLY A 26 0.48 5.34 -6.32
C GLY A 26 0.13 6.15 -5.07
N THR A 27 -1.00 6.87 -5.04
CA THR A 27 -1.45 7.61 -3.86
C THR A 27 -2.38 6.76 -3.00
N CYS A 28 -2.15 6.71 -1.68
CA CYS A 28 -3.06 6.04 -0.77
C CYS A 28 -4.32 6.89 -0.56
N VAL A 29 -5.48 6.30 -0.91
CA VAL A 29 -6.79 6.95 -0.88
C VAL A 29 -7.66 6.48 0.28
N ALA A 30 -7.40 5.28 0.80
CA ALA A 30 -8.10 4.75 1.96
C ALA A 30 -7.22 3.80 2.74
N VAL A 31 -7.42 3.75 4.05
CA VAL A 31 -6.75 2.82 4.96
C VAL A 31 -7.82 2.09 5.74
N ARG A 32 -7.78 0.75 5.75
CA ARG A 32 -8.76 -0.09 6.44
C ARG A 32 -8.10 -0.96 7.49
N CYS A 33 -8.66 -1.00 8.68
CA CYS A 33 -8.27 -1.98 9.69
C CYS A 33 -8.80 -3.36 9.29
N ARG A 34 -7.93 -4.36 9.17
CA ARG A 34 -8.34 -5.74 8.83
C ARG A 34 -9.09 -6.45 9.95
N ARG A 35 -8.83 -6.04 11.20
CA ARG A 35 -9.45 -6.66 12.39
C ARG A 35 -10.89 -6.23 12.56
N SER A 36 -11.15 -4.92 12.48
CA SER A 36 -12.50 -4.37 12.67
C SER A 36 -13.26 -4.17 11.36
N GLY A 37 -12.56 -4.07 10.23
CA GLY A 37 -13.16 -3.74 8.94
C GLY A 37 -13.43 -2.24 8.76
N ASP A 38 -13.01 -1.38 9.69
CA ASP A 38 -13.30 0.05 9.66
C ASP A 38 -12.30 0.85 8.81
N TRP A 39 -12.78 1.94 8.23
CA TRP A 39 -11.95 2.95 7.58
C TRP A 39 -11.26 3.84 8.62
N ILE A 40 -9.94 3.97 8.52
CA ILE A 40 -9.13 4.80 9.40
C ILE A 40 -8.98 6.20 8.78
N ARG A 41 -9.78 7.17 9.21
CA ARG A 41 -9.85 8.52 8.62
C ARG A 41 -8.65 9.44 8.91
N GLY A 42 -7.89 9.17 9.96
CA GLY A 42 -6.76 10.01 10.40
C GLY A 42 -5.38 9.39 10.15
N HIS A 43 -5.28 8.36 9.31
CA HIS A 43 -4.03 7.64 9.12
C HIS A 43 -3.01 8.47 8.32
N LEU A 44 -1.73 8.45 8.73
CA LEU A 44 -0.65 9.23 8.09
C LEU A 44 -0.47 8.92 6.60
N ALA A 45 -0.73 7.68 6.18
CA ALA A 45 -0.62 7.28 4.78
C ALA A 45 -1.64 7.96 3.86
N LEU A 46 -2.77 8.46 4.39
CA LEU A 46 -3.81 9.06 3.55
C LEU A 46 -3.26 10.24 2.77
N ARG A 47 -3.65 10.31 1.49
CA ARG A 47 -3.23 11.35 0.52
C ARG A 47 -1.72 11.38 0.26
N SER A 48 -0.97 10.40 0.77
CA SER A 48 0.46 10.28 0.55
C SER A 48 0.77 9.30 -0.58
N THR A 49 1.81 9.60 -1.35
CA THR A 49 2.28 8.75 -2.44
C THR A 49 3.24 7.70 -1.89
N ILE A 50 3.12 6.48 -2.40
CA ILE A 50 4.11 5.43 -2.16
C ILE A 50 5.39 5.82 -2.89
N SER A 51 6.45 6.05 -2.12
CA SER A 51 7.79 6.34 -2.65
C SER A 51 8.52 5.06 -3.05
N GLY A 52 8.18 3.92 -2.47
CA GLY A 52 8.78 2.63 -2.80
C GLY A 52 8.50 1.54 -1.78
N GLY A 53 9.18 0.41 -1.94
CA GLY A 53 9.23 -0.70 -0.99
C GLY A 53 10.56 -0.73 -0.24
N LEU A 54 10.54 -1.18 1.01
CA LEU A 54 11.75 -1.42 1.81
C LEU A 54 11.77 -2.88 2.29
N ARG A 55 12.86 -3.60 2.01
CA ARG A 55 13.11 -4.92 2.59
C ARG A 55 14.11 -4.80 3.72
N PHE A 56 13.72 -5.28 4.89
CA PHE A 56 14.59 -5.38 6.06
C PHE A 56 15.14 -6.81 6.14
N HIS A 57 16.45 -6.93 6.26
CA HIS A 57 17.15 -8.22 6.42
C HIS A 57 17.49 -8.46 7.89
N GLU A 58 17.61 -9.73 8.30
CA GLU A 58 17.95 -10.10 9.68
C GLU A 58 19.32 -9.58 10.11
N SER A 59 20.22 -9.33 9.16
CA SER A 59 21.54 -8.70 9.39
C SER A 59 21.47 -7.20 9.72
N GLY A 60 20.28 -6.60 9.71
CA GLY A 60 20.07 -5.15 9.92
C GLY A 60 20.17 -4.30 8.65
N GLY A 61 20.45 -4.92 7.49
CA GLY A 61 20.48 -4.22 6.21
C GLY A 61 19.09 -3.81 5.71
N VAL A 62 19.00 -2.66 5.04
CA VAL A 62 17.78 -2.18 4.37
C VAL A 62 18.02 -2.11 2.87
N GLN A 63 17.19 -2.79 2.10
CA GLN A 63 17.22 -2.77 0.64
C GLN A 63 16.03 -1.98 0.09
N PRO A 64 16.26 -0.85 -0.59
CA PRO A 64 15.19 -0.08 -1.21
C PRO A 64 14.75 -0.69 -2.56
N ASN A 65 13.47 -0.53 -2.87
CA ASN A 65 12.85 -0.80 -4.16
C ASN A 65 12.10 0.47 -4.60
N GLU A 66 12.65 1.18 -5.58
CA GLU A 66 12.06 2.42 -6.14
C GLU A 66 10.83 2.15 -7.03
N GLY A 67 10.54 0.88 -7.32
CA GLY A 67 9.38 0.48 -8.11
C GLY A 67 8.11 0.26 -7.26
N ASN A 68 7.18 -0.51 -7.82
CA ASN A 68 6.02 -0.97 -7.06
C ASN A 68 6.48 -1.89 -5.91
N PRO A 69 6.01 -1.65 -4.67
CA PRO A 69 6.29 -2.55 -3.55
C PRO A 69 5.82 -3.97 -3.84
N ARG A 70 6.56 -4.95 -3.33
CA ARG A 70 6.30 -6.39 -3.48
C ARG A 70 5.93 -7.03 -2.15
N ILE A 71 5.41 -8.26 -2.21
CA ILE A 71 5.19 -9.09 -1.02
C ILE A 71 6.52 -9.30 -0.29
N GLY A 72 6.50 -9.16 1.04
CA GLY A 72 7.67 -9.19 1.91
C GLY A 72 8.38 -7.83 2.07
N GLU A 73 8.01 -6.82 1.28
CA GLU A 73 8.53 -5.45 1.44
C GLU A 73 7.56 -4.60 2.26
N SER A 74 8.10 -3.66 3.02
CA SER A 74 7.35 -2.63 3.73
C SER A 74 7.03 -1.47 2.79
N LEU A 75 5.87 -0.86 2.93
CA LEU A 75 5.52 0.34 2.15
C LEU A 75 6.24 1.54 2.76
N PHE A 76 6.82 2.37 1.90
CA PHE A 76 7.39 3.65 2.30
C PHE A 76 6.58 4.80 1.70
N PHE A 77 6.08 5.67 2.56
CA PHE A 77 5.32 6.87 2.20
C PHE A 77 6.09 8.12 2.62
N CYS A 78 6.35 9.01 1.65
CA CYS A 78 6.78 10.38 1.95
C CYS A 78 5.54 11.26 2.14
N ALA A 79 5.11 11.48 3.38
CA ALA A 79 3.97 12.33 3.71
C ALA A 79 4.45 13.69 4.23
N ALA A 80 4.71 14.66 3.33
CA ALA A 80 5.04 16.06 3.62
C ALA A 80 5.51 16.38 5.06
N GLY A 81 6.71 15.91 5.42
CA GLY A 81 7.34 16.13 6.73
C GLY A 81 7.24 14.99 7.75
N ARG A 82 6.54 13.89 7.44
CA ARG A 82 6.51 12.66 8.23
C ARG A 82 6.64 11.44 7.34
N ASP A 83 7.77 10.78 7.43
CA ASP A 83 7.99 9.51 6.76
C ASP A 83 7.24 8.40 7.50
N LEU A 84 6.56 7.53 6.75
CA LEU A 84 5.87 6.37 7.28
C LEU A 84 6.41 5.10 6.60
N VAL A 85 6.89 4.18 7.44
CA VAL A 85 7.24 2.82 7.04
C VAL A 85 6.23 1.87 7.67
N THR A 86 5.60 1.01 6.86
CA THR A 86 4.64 0.03 7.35
C THR A 86 5.31 -1.28 7.76
N SER A 87 4.57 -2.21 8.36
CA SER A 87 4.99 -3.62 8.36
C SER A 87 5.00 -4.20 6.94
N PRO A 88 5.67 -5.36 6.71
CA PRO A 88 5.73 -5.97 5.39
C PRO A 88 4.35 -6.27 4.79
N VAL A 89 4.26 -6.10 3.48
CA VAL A 89 3.12 -6.50 2.66
C VAL A 89 3.04 -8.02 2.62
N VAL A 90 1.87 -8.56 2.97
CA VAL A 90 1.57 -9.99 2.94
C VAL A 90 0.79 -10.39 1.68
N SER A 91 0.05 -9.45 1.09
CA SER A 91 -0.74 -9.68 -0.13
C SER A 91 -0.90 -8.38 -0.92
N ILE A 92 -1.00 -8.51 -2.25
CA ILE A 92 -1.29 -7.40 -3.15
C ILE A 92 -2.53 -7.77 -3.94
N GLU A 93 -3.60 -7.02 -3.74
CA GLU A 93 -4.93 -7.38 -4.21
C GLU A 93 -5.54 -6.31 -5.10
N ARG A 94 -6.57 -6.71 -5.82
CA ARG A 94 -7.42 -5.78 -6.56
C ARG A 94 -8.66 -5.51 -5.70
N PRO A 95 -8.99 -4.24 -5.42
CA PRO A 95 -10.20 -3.95 -4.67
C PRO A 95 -11.44 -4.29 -5.52
N PRO A 96 -12.45 -4.94 -4.93
CA PRO A 96 -13.78 -5.06 -5.52
C PRO A 96 -14.39 -3.68 -5.83
N ARG A 97 -15.28 -3.61 -6.82
CA ARG A 97 -15.91 -2.34 -7.24
C ARG A 97 -16.68 -1.67 -6.10
N GLU A 98 -17.41 -2.46 -5.32
CA GLU A 98 -18.16 -2.02 -4.13
C GLU A 98 -17.27 -1.37 -3.06
N VAL A 99 -16.04 -1.86 -2.90
CA VAL A 99 -15.05 -1.28 -1.97
C VAL A 99 -14.56 0.07 -2.49
N VAL A 100 -14.30 0.17 -3.79
CA VAL A 100 -13.87 1.43 -4.41
C VAL A 100 -14.94 2.52 -4.27
N THR A 101 -16.23 2.16 -4.39
CA THR A 101 -17.34 3.10 -4.19
C THR A 101 -17.52 3.54 -2.74
N ALA A 102 -16.96 2.80 -1.78
CA ALA A 102 -17.05 3.08 -0.35
C ALA A 102 -15.82 3.83 0.22
N TYR A 103 -14.88 4.25 -0.63
CA TYR A 103 -13.72 5.01 -0.16
C TYR A 103 -14.14 6.35 0.46
N PRO A 104 -13.56 6.73 1.61
CA PRO A 104 -13.80 8.04 2.20
C PRO A 104 -13.27 9.13 1.25
N HIS A 105 -14.13 10.09 0.90
CA HIS A 105 -13.80 11.28 0.11
C HIS A 105 -13.09 12.35 0.95
#